data_AF-A0AA88IPM7-F1
#
_entry.id   AF-A0AA88IPM7-F1
#
_cell.length_a   1.000
_cell.length_b   1.000
_cell.length_c   1.000
_cell.angle_alpha   90.00
_cell.angle_beta   90.00
_cell.angle_gamma   90.00
#
_symmetry.space_group_name_H-M   'P 1'
#
loop_
_entity.id
_entity.type
_entity.pdbx_description
1 polymer ?
#
loop_
_entity_poly.entity_id
_entity_poly.type
_entity_poly.pdbx_seq_one_letter_code
_entity_poly.pdbx_strand_id
1 'polypeptide(L)'
;MTLAAQSVEMENRFTKGKSAILERPLARAKTEVSVSAFALLFSEMVQYCQSRVYSVAELQGRLADMGQGVGSSLLDVLVIREKNSKRETKVLNILLFIKVNVWKALFGKEADKLEQANDDDKTYYIIEKEPLINAYISVPKENSTLNCAAFTGGIVEAILTHSGFPAKVTVHWHKGTTLMIKFDEAVIARDKTLDGR
;
A
#
# COMPACT_ATOMS: atom_id res chain seq x y z
N MET A 1 -49.52 0.76 51.49
CA MET A 1 -49.25 0.84 50.04
C MET A 1 -47.78 1.27 49.81
N THR A 2 -46.84 0.68 50.55
CA THR A 2 -45.48 1.20 50.74
C THR A 2 -44.42 0.16 50.39
N LEU A 3 -44.74 -0.77 49.49
CA LEU A 3 -43.87 -1.86 49.05
C LEU A 3 -43.56 -1.83 47.54
N ALA A 4 -44.14 -0.89 46.79
CA ALA A 4 -43.92 -0.78 45.34
C ALA A 4 -42.83 0.23 44.94
N ALA A 5 -42.28 0.99 45.90
CA ALA A 5 -41.29 2.03 45.61
C ALA A 5 -39.83 1.54 45.65
N GLN A 6 -39.54 0.37 46.25
CA GLN A 6 -38.18 -0.13 46.39
C GLN A 6 -37.71 -1.00 45.21
N SER A 7 -38.62 -1.49 44.36
CA SER A 7 -38.27 -2.37 43.24
C SER A 7 -37.79 -1.62 41.99
N VAL A 8 -38.12 -0.33 41.86
CA VAL A 8 -37.77 0.48 40.67
C VAL A 8 -36.36 1.07 40.77
N GLU A 9 -35.77 1.15 41.96
CA GLU A 9 -34.41 1.69 42.15
C GLU A 9 -33.27 0.71 41.81
N MET A 10 -33.57 -0.58 41.59
CA MET A 10 -32.53 -1.59 41.44
C MET A 10 -32.19 -1.93 39.97
N GLU A 11 -33.02 -1.50 39.00
CA GLU A 11 -32.81 -1.83 37.58
C GLU A 11 -31.98 -0.78 36.83
N ASN A 12 -31.63 0.34 37.47
CA ASN A 12 -30.86 1.42 36.83
C ASN A 12 -29.39 1.50 37.26
N ARG A 13 -28.86 0.47 37.95
CA ARG A 13 -27.47 0.48 38.45
C ARG A 13 -26.41 0.02 37.45
N PHE A 14 -26.79 -0.44 36.25
CA PHE A 14 -25.83 -0.94 35.24
C PHE A 14 -25.70 -0.11 33.96
N THR A 15 -26.23 1.12 33.90
CA THR A 15 -26.02 2.03 32.76
C THR A 15 -25.16 3.25 33.11
N LYS A 16 -24.32 3.14 34.15
CA LYS A 16 -23.42 4.22 34.54
C LYS A 16 -22.15 4.21 33.68
N GLY A 17 -22.27 4.88 32.53
CA GLY A 17 -21.15 5.29 31.70
C GLY A 17 -20.82 4.31 30.59
N LYS A 18 -21.57 4.37 29.48
CA LYS A 18 -20.92 4.14 28.18
C LYS A 18 -19.80 5.17 28.11
N SER A 19 -18.56 4.76 28.31
CA SER A 19 -17.44 5.69 28.27
C SER A 19 -17.45 6.36 26.90
N ALA A 20 -17.52 7.70 26.86
CA ALA A 20 -17.49 8.48 25.63
C ALA A 20 -16.27 8.15 24.74
N ILE A 21 -15.23 7.55 25.32
CA ILE A 21 -14.07 6.96 24.63
C ILE A 21 -14.43 5.80 23.71
N LEU A 22 -15.37 4.92 24.11
CA LEU A 22 -15.81 3.76 23.32
C LEU A 22 -16.82 4.16 22.23
N GLU A 23 -17.51 5.29 22.40
CA GLU A 23 -18.40 5.86 21.36
C GLU A 23 -17.65 6.78 20.40
N ARG A 24 -16.40 7.12 20.69
CA ARG A 24 -15.58 7.93 19.80
C ARG A 24 -15.18 7.06 18.60
N PRO A 25 -15.48 7.49 17.36
CA PRO A 25 -14.98 6.78 16.18
C PRO A 25 -13.47 6.62 16.31
N LEU A 26 -12.97 5.38 16.15
CA LEU A 26 -11.53 5.08 16.09
C LEU A 26 -10.82 5.80 14.92
N ALA A 27 -11.59 6.44 14.03
CA ALA A 27 -11.12 7.31 12.97
C ALA A 27 -10.47 8.56 13.57
N ARG A 28 -9.18 8.44 13.92
CA ARG A 28 -8.30 9.59 14.12
C ARG A 28 -8.40 10.47 12.87
N ALA A 29 -8.68 11.77 13.05
CA ALA A 29 -8.77 12.73 11.96
C ALA A 29 -7.51 12.66 11.09
N LYS A 30 -7.67 12.77 9.77
CA LYS A 30 -6.54 12.83 8.83
C LYS A 30 -5.73 14.09 9.14
N THR A 31 -4.51 13.91 9.64
CA THR A 31 -3.55 15.01 9.76
C THR A 31 -2.89 15.19 8.42
N GLU A 32 -2.96 16.40 7.88
CA GLU A 32 -2.26 16.75 6.64
C GLU A 32 -0.81 17.13 6.98
N VAL A 33 0.12 16.60 6.19
CA VAL A 33 1.56 16.87 6.31
C VAL A 33 2.01 17.48 4.99
N SER A 34 2.91 18.46 5.06
CA SER A 34 3.48 19.05 3.85
C SER A 34 4.19 17.99 3.00
N VAL A 35 3.92 18.02 1.70
CA VAL A 35 4.59 17.23 0.66
C VAL A 35 6.12 17.32 0.78
N SER A 36 6.62 18.52 1.10
CA SER A 36 8.06 18.78 1.28
C SER A 36 8.66 18.01 2.47
N ALA A 37 7.87 17.69 3.51
CA ALA A 37 8.39 16.94 4.65
C ALA A 37 8.72 15.49 4.25
N PHE A 38 7.84 14.86 3.47
CA PHE A 38 8.12 13.54 2.90
C PHE A 38 9.31 13.58 1.94
N ALA A 39 9.36 14.59 1.07
CA ALA A 39 10.45 14.78 0.12
C ALA A 39 11.83 14.85 0.78
N LEU A 40 11.98 15.70 1.79
CA LEU A 40 13.25 15.90 2.51
C LEU A 40 13.66 14.63 3.25
N LEU A 41 12.72 13.98 3.94
CA LEU A 41 12.97 12.72 4.63
C LEU A 41 13.42 11.63 3.65
N PHE A 42 12.69 11.47 2.53
CA PHE A 42 12.99 10.45 1.55
C PHE A 42 14.32 10.70 0.84
N SER A 43 14.64 11.96 0.54
CA SER A 43 15.94 12.34 -0.01
C SER A 43 17.10 11.91 0.90
N GLU A 44 16.97 12.15 2.21
CA GLU A 44 17.98 11.72 3.20
C GLU A 44 18.05 10.19 3.33
N MET A 45 16.91 9.49 3.25
CA MET A 45 16.91 8.01 3.24
C MET A 45 17.67 7.44 2.03
N VAL A 46 17.49 8.05 0.85
CA VAL A 46 18.20 7.64 -0.38
C VAL A 46 19.70 7.90 -0.23
N GLN A 47 20.10 9.10 0.21
CA GLN A 47 21.51 9.44 0.44
C GLN A 47 22.16 8.52 1.48
N TYR A 48 21.46 8.25 2.59
CA TYR A 48 21.91 7.33 3.63
C TYR A 48 22.15 5.92 3.07
N CYS A 49 21.22 5.39 2.27
CA CYS A 49 21.40 4.08 1.64
C CYS A 49 22.53 4.09 0.62
N GLN A 50 22.64 5.14 -0.19
CA GLN A 50 23.67 5.30 -1.22
C GLN A 50 25.09 5.29 -0.63
N SER A 51 25.28 5.89 0.55
CA SER A 51 26.58 5.88 1.26
C SER A 51 27.04 4.50 1.77
N ARG A 52 26.17 3.48 1.70
CA ARG A 52 26.36 2.16 2.32
C ARG A 52 26.20 0.99 1.35
N VAL A 53 26.19 1.26 0.04
CA VAL A 53 26.00 0.27 -1.02
C VAL A 53 27.03 0.50 -2.12
N TYR A 54 27.36 -0.58 -2.83
CA TYR A 54 28.38 -0.57 -3.88
C TYR A 54 27.79 -0.50 -5.29
N SER A 55 26.47 -0.68 -5.43
CA SER A 55 25.79 -0.66 -6.72
C SER A 55 24.38 -0.06 -6.65
N VAL A 56 23.87 0.41 -7.81
CA VAL A 56 22.49 0.90 -7.95
C VAL A 56 21.48 -0.22 -7.65
N ALA A 57 21.80 -1.47 -8.00
CA ALA A 57 20.93 -2.62 -7.72
C ALA A 57 20.79 -2.86 -6.20
N GLU A 58 21.89 -2.79 -5.44
CA GLU A 58 21.85 -2.88 -3.97
C GLU A 58 21.06 -1.72 -3.36
N LEU A 59 21.21 -0.51 -3.90
CA LEU A 59 20.44 0.65 -3.45
C LEU A 59 18.94 0.45 -3.65
N GLN A 60 18.54 -0.01 -4.84
CA GLN A 60 17.15 -0.36 -5.14
C GLN A 60 16.63 -1.46 -4.20
N GLY A 61 17.45 -2.49 -3.93
CA GLY A 61 17.13 -3.54 -2.97
C GLY A 61 16.84 -2.98 -1.57
N ARG A 62 17.73 -2.15 -1.02
CA ARG A 62 17.52 -1.51 0.29
C ARG A 62 16.28 -0.63 0.33
N LEU A 63 16.04 0.17 -0.72
CA LEU A 63 14.84 0.99 -0.81
C LEU A 63 13.57 0.12 -0.86
N ALA A 64 13.59 -0.98 -1.60
CA ALA A 64 12.49 -1.93 -1.64
C ALA A 64 12.24 -2.58 -0.28
N ASP A 65 13.29 -2.98 0.46
CA ASP A 65 13.17 -3.55 1.80
C ASP A 65 12.50 -2.57 2.78
N MET A 66 12.89 -1.29 2.74
CA MET A 66 12.23 -0.24 3.53
C MET A 66 10.76 -0.07 3.11
N GLY A 67 10.48 -0.12 1.81
CA GLY A 67 9.13 -0.05 1.26
C GLY A 67 8.25 -1.21 1.71
N GLN A 68 8.79 -2.43 1.81
CA GLN A 68 8.04 -3.59 2.28
C GLN A 68 7.52 -3.41 3.71
N GLY A 69 8.34 -2.82 4.60
CA GLY A 69 7.92 -2.50 5.97
C GLY A 69 6.74 -1.51 6.03
N VAL A 70 6.70 -0.56 5.10
CA VAL A 70 5.56 0.37 4.98
C VAL A 70 4.34 -0.33 4.39
N GLY A 71 4.53 -1.15 3.35
CA GLY A 71 3.45 -1.86 2.66
C GLY A 71 2.68 -2.84 3.55
N SER A 72 3.39 -3.56 4.43
CA SER A 72 2.76 -4.49 5.38
C SER A 72 1.78 -3.78 6.33
N SER A 73 2.16 -2.60 6.82
CA SER A 73 1.31 -1.79 7.70
C SER A 73 0.19 -1.06 6.94
N LEU A 74 0.46 -0.68 5.68
CA LEU A 74 -0.49 0.08 4.86
C LEU A 74 -1.68 -0.77 4.41
N LEU A 75 -1.47 -2.06 4.14
CA LEU A 75 -2.50 -2.99 3.66
C LEU A 75 -3.75 -2.98 4.55
N ASP A 76 -3.58 -3.27 5.84
CA ASP A 76 -4.71 -3.41 6.77
C ASP A 76 -5.47 -2.10 6.91
N VAL A 77 -4.75 -0.97 6.97
CA VAL A 77 -5.34 0.37 7.10
C VAL A 77 -6.22 0.69 5.88
N LEU A 78 -5.75 0.41 4.67
CA LEU A 78 -6.51 0.68 3.44
C LEU A 78 -7.70 -0.28 3.30
N VAL A 79 -7.54 -1.55 3.61
CA VAL A 79 -8.62 -2.54 3.52
C VAL A 79 -9.76 -2.22 4.49
N ILE A 80 -9.44 -1.83 5.72
CA ILE A 80 -10.46 -1.44 6.72
C ILE A 80 -11.18 -0.16 6.31
N ARG A 81 -10.44 0.86 5.84
CA ARG A 81 -10.99 2.19 5.56
C ARG A 81 -11.73 2.28 4.22
N GLU A 82 -11.23 1.62 3.19
CA GLU A 82 -11.68 1.84 1.81
C GLU A 82 -12.41 0.63 1.21
N LYS A 83 -12.24 -0.55 1.80
CA LYS A 83 -12.80 -1.81 1.27
C LYS A 83 -13.82 -2.46 2.20
N ASN A 84 -14.25 -1.79 3.28
CA ASN A 84 -15.15 -2.36 4.29
C ASN A 84 -14.64 -3.73 4.81
N SER A 85 -13.32 -3.85 4.98
CA SER A 85 -12.65 -5.10 5.38
C SER A 85 -12.80 -6.27 4.39
N LYS A 86 -13.18 -6.01 3.13
CA LYS A 86 -13.24 -7.03 2.08
C LYS A 86 -11.84 -7.33 1.55
N ARG A 87 -11.40 -8.57 1.74
CA ARG A 87 -10.16 -9.10 1.16
C ARG A 87 -10.38 -9.55 -0.28
N GLU A 88 -9.44 -9.22 -1.15
CA GLU A 88 -9.47 -9.67 -2.54
C GLU A 88 -8.98 -11.11 -2.68
N THR A 89 -9.62 -11.86 -3.59
CA THR A 89 -9.30 -13.27 -3.86
C THR A 89 -8.85 -13.51 -5.30
N LYS A 90 -9.18 -12.59 -6.21
CA LYS A 90 -8.81 -12.64 -7.63
C LYS A 90 -7.62 -11.74 -7.95
N VAL A 91 -6.75 -12.18 -8.86
CA VAL A 91 -5.55 -11.43 -9.29
C VAL A 91 -5.92 -10.07 -9.86
N LEU A 92 -6.92 -10.02 -10.74
CA LEU A 92 -7.38 -8.76 -11.34
C LEU A 92 -7.82 -7.75 -10.27
N ASN A 93 -8.56 -8.19 -9.24
CA ASN A 93 -9.08 -7.30 -8.22
C ASN A 93 -7.97 -6.74 -7.32
N ILE A 94 -6.96 -7.54 -6.96
CA ILE A 94 -5.84 -7.04 -6.15
C ILE A 94 -4.96 -6.08 -6.95
N LEU A 95 -4.78 -6.31 -8.26
CA LEU A 95 -4.09 -5.37 -9.14
C LEU A 95 -4.85 -4.05 -9.29
N LEU A 96 -6.18 -4.09 -9.41
CA LEU A 96 -7.03 -2.90 -9.40
C LEU A 96 -7.00 -2.19 -8.04
N PHE A 97 -6.92 -2.95 -6.94
CA PHE A 97 -6.76 -2.38 -5.61
C PHE A 97 -5.47 -1.56 -5.52
N ILE A 98 -4.36 -2.05 -6.09
CA ILE A 98 -3.09 -1.32 -6.14
C ILE A 98 -3.19 -0.09 -7.06
N LYS A 99 -3.68 -0.26 -8.29
CA LYS A 99 -3.82 0.83 -9.28
C LYS A 99 -4.62 2.01 -8.73
N VAL A 100 -5.67 1.75 -7.94
CA VAL A 100 -6.61 2.77 -7.48
C VAL A 100 -6.33 3.21 -6.05
N ASN A 101 -6.42 2.30 -5.09
CA ASN A 101 -6.48 2.66 -3.67
C ASN A 101 -5.08 2.92 -3.11
N VAL A 102 -4.14 1.99 -3.36
CA VAL A 102 -2.74 2.16 -2.94
C VAL A 102 -2.13 3.38 -3.63
N TRP A 103 -2.39 3.54 -4.93
CA TRP A 103 -1.88 4.69 -5.68
C TRP A 103 -2.44 6.03 -5.19
N LYS A 104 -3.75 6.13 -4.93
CA LYS A 104 -4.33 7.33 -4.33
C LYS A 104 -3.77 7.62 -2.94
N ALA A 105 -3.54 6.58 -2.14
CA ALA A 105 -2.97 6.74 -0.80
C ALA A 105 -1.53 7.27 -0.83
N LEU A 106 -0.74 6.86 -1.82
CA LEU A 106 0.66 7.26 -1.96
C LEU A 106 0.84 8.59 -2.71
N PHE A 107 0.09 8.79 -3.79
CA PHE A 107 0.33 9.84 -4.79
C PHE A 107 -0.86 10.77 -5.03
N GLY A 108 -2.00 10.54 -4.38
CA GLY A 108 -3.22 11.34 -4.58
C GLY A 108 -3.89 11.15 -5.94
N LYS A 109 -3.41 10.21 -6.78
CA LYS A 109 -3.96 9.90 -8.11
C LYS A 109 -3.96 8.39 -8.36
N GLU A 110 -4.74 7.94 -9.36
CA GLU A 110 -4.67 6.56 -9.84
C GLU A 110 -3.43 6.33 -10.70
N ALA A 111 -3.00 5.08 -10.80
CA ALA A 111 -1.91 4.75 -11.71
C ALA A 111 -2.33 4.97 -13.16
N ASP A 112 -1.44 5.42 -14.04
CA ASP A 112 -1.85 5.76 -15.41
C ASP A 112 -2.33 4.51 -16.17
N LYS A 113 -1.58 3.40 -16.10
CA LYS A 113 -1.95 2.14 -16.79
C LYS A 113 -1.71 0.89 -15.95
N LEU A 114 -2.49 -0.14 -16.26
CA LEU A 114 -2.31 -1.51 -15.82
C LEU A 114 -2.37 -2.39 -17.08
N GLU A 115 -1.27 -3.05 -17.42
CA GLU A 115 -1.14 -3.90 -18.61
C GLU A 115 -0.76 -5.33 -18.16
N GLN A 116 -1.18 -6.36 -18.89
CA GLN A 116 -0.66 -7.72 -18.74
C GLN A 116 0.41 -7.95 -19.81
N ALA A 117 1.44 -8.75 -19.53
CA ALA A 117 2.39 -9.17 -20.55
C ALA A 117 1.69 -10.05 -21.59
N ASN A 118 2.01 -9.85 -22.88
CA ASN A 118 1.37 -10.59 -23.97
C ASN A 118 1.73 -12.09 -23.94
N ASP A 119 2.96 -12.42 -23.54
CA ASP A 119 3.53 -13.76 -23.65
C ASP A 119 3.70 -14.46 -22.28
N ASP A 120 3.29 -13.82 -21.19
CA ASP A 120 3.40 -14.37 -19.82
C ASP A 120 2.21 -13.96 -18.96
N ASP A 121 1.33 -14.92 -18.69
CA ASP A 121 0.12 -14.70 -17.88
C ASP A 121 0.40 -14.41 -16.40
N LYS A 122 1.63 -14.66 -15.93
CA LYS A 122 2.11 -14.33 -14.58
C LYS A 122 2.59 -12.89 -14.43
N THR A 123 2.81 -12.18 -15.54
CA THR A 123 3.48 -10.88 -15.53
C THR A 123 2.51 -9.75 -15.86
N TYR A 124 2.49 -8.75 -14.98
CA TYR A 124 1.67 -7.54 -15.09
C TYR A 124 2.53 -6.30 -14.91
N TYR A 125 2.08 -5.18 -15.46
CA TYR A 125 2.78 -3.91 -15.44
C TYR A 125 1.88 -2.80 -14.90
N ILE A 126 2.36 -2.08 -13.90
CA ILE A 126 1.81 -0.77 -13.53
C ILE A 126 2.73 0.30 -14.10
N ILE A 127 2.19 1.16 -14.96
CA ILE A 127 2.97 2.14 -15.72
C ILE A 127 2.56 3.54 -15.30
N GLU A 128 3.57 4.35 -15.02
CA GLU A 128 3.47 5.77 -14.69
C GLU A 128 4.27 6.59 -15.68
N LYS A 129 3.59 7.49 -16.39
CA LYS A 129 4.25 8.35 -17.39
C LYS A 129 5.17 9.36 -16.70
N GLU A 130 4.70 9.90 -15.58
CA GLU A 130 5.45 10.86 -14.76
C GLU A 130 6.11 10.12 -13.58
N PRO A 131 7.41 10.28 -13.35
CA PRO A 131 8.11 9.62 -12.25
C PRO A 131 7.50 9.95 -10.89
N LEU A 132 7.06 8.90 -10.19
CA LEU A 132 6.31 8.93 -8.91
C LEU A 132 6.94 9.80 -7.83
N ILE A 133 8.27 9.86 -7.77
CA ILE A 133 9.01 10.61 -6.76
C ILE A 133 9.31 12.05 -7.19
N ASN A 134 9.22 12.40 -8.49
CA ASN A 134 9.46 13.76 -8.96
C ASN A 134 8.35 14.73 -8.52
N ALA A 135 7.21 14.21 -8.06
CA ALA A 135 6.21 15.00 -7.34
C ALA A 135 6.73 15.50 -5.98
N TYR A 136 7.79 14.89 -5.44
CA TYR A 136 8.29 15.15 -4.10
C TYR A 136 9.74 15.66 -4.10
N ILE A 137 10.65 15.11 -4.89
CA ILE A 137 12.08 15.45 -4.83
C ILE A 137 12.65 15.99 -6.15
N SER A 138 13.54 16.98 -6.04
CA SER A 138 14.42 17.42 -7.12
C SER A 138 15.63 16.51 -7.17
N VAL A 139 15.55 15.37 -7.85
CA VAL A 139 16.75 14.55 -8.11
C VAL A 139 17.65 15.31 -9.09
N PRO A 140 18.93 15.57 -8.79
CA PRO A 140 19.87 16.16 -9.74
C PRO A 140 19.87 15.33 -11.03
N LYS A 141 19.84 15.99 -12.20
CA LYS A 141 19.71 15.32 -13.52
C LYS A 141 20.79 14.26 -13.79
N GLU A 142 21.91 14.34 -13.11
CA GLU A 142 23.06 13.42 -13.19
C GLU A 142 22.76 12.03 -12.59
N ASN A 143 21.68 11.93 -11.81
CA ASN A 143 21.25 10.74 -11.08
C ASN A 143 20.00 10.07 -11.68
N SER A 144 19.70 10.30 -12.98
CA SER A 144 18.48 9.78 -13.63
C SER A 144 18.37 8.23 -13.68
N THR A 145 19.44 7.52 -13.33
CA THR A 145 19.47 6.05 -13.18
C THR A 145 18.86 5.58 -11.85
N LEU A 146 18.71 6.47 -10.86
CA LEU A 146 18.13 6.15 -9.55
C LEU A 146 16.63 5.95 -9.67
N ASN A 147 16.22 4.69 -9.79
CA ASN A 147 14.81 4.32 -9.75
C ASN A 147 14.30 4.30 -8.31
N CYS A 148 13.97 5.47 -7.75
CA CYS A 148 13.35 5.60 -6.43
C CYS A 148 11.99 4.90 -6.34
N ALA A 149 11.39 4.54 -7.49
CA ALA A 149 10.20 3.70 -7.50
C ALA A 149 10.47 2.31 -6.93
N ALA A 150 11.73 1.89 -6.72
CA ALA A 150 12.05 0.67 -5.99
C ALA A 150 11.43 0.65 -4.59
N PHE A 151 11.37 1.80 -3.90
CA PHE A 151 10.66 1.93 -2.63
C PHE A 151 9.16 1.61 -2.80
N THR A 152 8.51 2.19 -3.81
CA THR A 152 7.12 1.88 -4.16
C THR A 152 6.96 0.41 -4.55
N GLY A 153 7.93 -0.17 -5.25
CA GLY A 153 7.93 -1.59 -5.61
C GLY A 153 7.95 -2.49 -4.40
N GLY A 154 8.73 -2.14 -3.38
CA GLY A 154 8.71 -2.82 -2.08
C GLY A 154 7.35 -2.74 -1.38
N ILE A 155 6.72 -1.56 -1.37
CA ILE A 155 5.36 -1.38 -0.83
C ILE A 155 4.37 -2.32 -1.53
N VAL A 156 4.39 -2.33 -2.86
CA VAL A 156 3.50 -3.15 -3.68
C VAL A 156 3.78 -4.65 -3.48
N GLU A 157 5.05 -5.06 -3.44
CA GLU A 157 5.46 -6.45 -3.20
C GLU A 157 4.94 -6.97 -1.86
N ALA A 158 5.07 -6.17 -0.79
CA ALA A 158 4.53 -6.51 0.52
C ALA A 158 3.01 -6.60 0.49
N ILE A 159 2.31 -5.61 -0.08
CA ILE A 159 0.84 -5.62 -0.16
C ILE A 159 0.33 -6.88 -0.86
N LEU A 160 0.93 -7.26 -2.00
CA LEU A 160 0.58 -8.47 -2.75
C LEU A 160 0.83 -9.73 -1.91
N THR A 161 2.02 -9.86 -1.35
CA THR A 161 2.44 -11.03 -0.57
C THR A 161 1.55 -11.22 0.67
N HIS A 162 1.33 -10.16 1.46
CA HIS A 162 0.47 -10.20 2.65
C HIS A 162 -1.02 -10.39 2.30
N SER A 163 -1.44 -9.98 1.09
CA SER A 163 -2.78 -10.27 0.57
C SER A 163 -2.95 -11.71 0.06
N GLY A 164 -1.91 -12.55 0.12
CA GLY A 164 -1.95 -13.95 -0.34
C GLY A 164 -1.76 -14.10 -1.85
N PHE A 165 -1.05 -13.16 -2.47
CA PHE A 165 -0.63 -13.18 -3.88
C PHE A 165 0.89 -12.99 -3.93
N PRO A 166 1.69 -13.97 -3.47
CA PRO A 166 3.15 -13.88 -3.53
C PRO A 166 3.62 -13.56 -4.95
N ALA A 167 4.49 -12.56 -5.05
CA ALA A 167 4.96 -12.01 -6.31
C ALA A 167 6.35 -11.38 -6.12
N LYS A 168 7.10 -11.28 -7.22
CA LYS A 168 8.30 -10.45 -7.31
C LYS A 168 7.98 -9.16 -8.05
N VAL A 169 8.31 -8.03 -7.45
CA VAL A 169 8.15 -6.70 -8.05
C VAL A 169 9.51 -6.13 -8.38
N THR A 170 9.66 -5.65 -9.61
CA THR A 170 10.87 -4.97 -10.09
C THR A 170 10.51 -3.70 -10.83
N VAL A 171 11.45 -2.76 -10.91
CA VAL A 171 11.20 -1.44 -11.46
C VAL A 171 12.09 -1.16 -12.67
N HIS A 172 11.47 -0.65 -13.74
CA HIS A 172 12.10 -0.47 -15.04
C HIS A 172 11.73 0.89 -15.63
N TRP A 173 12.61 1.42 -16.49
CA TRP A 173 12.31 2.59 -17.32
C TRP A 173 11.73 2.11 -18.65
N HIS A 174 10.40 2.05 -18.73
CA HIS A 174 9.67 1.65 -19.93
C HIS A 174 8.36 2.43 -19.99
N LYS A 175 8.13 3.20 -21.08
CA LYS A 175 6.97 4.11 -21.21
C LYS A 175 6.78 5.06 -20.00
N GLY A 176 7.88 5.42 -19.34
CA GLY A 176 7.90 6.09 -18.03
C GLY A 176 8.49 5.17 -16.96
N THR A 177 8.03 5.31 -15.72
CA THR A 177 8.36 4.40 -14.62
C THR A 177 7.40 3.21 -14.64
N THR A 178 7.91 2.00 -14.83
CA THR A 178 7.12 0.78 -14.85
C THR A 178 7.48 -0.14 -13.69
N LEU A 179 6.47 -0.60 -12.96
CA LEU A 179 6.58 -1.72 -12.02
C LEU A 179 6.15 -2.99 -12.72
N MET A 180 7.10 -3.90 -12.91
CA MET A 180 6.83 -5.26 -13.35
C MET A 180 6.52 -6.12 -12.13
N ILE A 181 5.31 -6.67 -12.09
CA ILE A 181 4.81 -7.58 -11.07
C ILE A 181 4.77 -8.96 -11.69
N LYS A 182 5.57 -9.88 -11.18
CA LYS A 182 5.59 -11.28 -11.61
C LYS A 182 5.08 -12.16 -10.48
N PHE A 183 3.90 -12.73 -10.64
CA PHE A 183 3.32 -13.65 -9.66
C PHE A 183 3.99 -15.01 -9.67
N ASP A 184 3.97 -15.67 -8.52
CA ASP A 184 4.30 -17.08 -8.43
C ASP A 184 3.30 -17.92 -9.23
N GLU A 185 3.76 -19.01 -9.82
CA GLU A 185 2.91 -19.90 -10.64
C GLU A 185 1.70 -20.43 -9.88
N ALA A 186 1.85 -20.70 -8.57
CA ALA A 186 0.77 -21.15 -7.70
C ALA A 186 -0.38 -20.12 -7.60
N VAL A 187 -0.09 -18.82 -7.72
CA VAL A 187 -1.10 -17.76 -7.67
C VAL A 187 -1.98 -17.80 -8.92
N ILE A 188 -1.36 -17.89 -10.10
CA ILE A 188 -2.08 -17.95 -11.38
C ILE A 188 -2.85 -19.27 -11.50
N ALA A 189 -2.26 -20.39 -11.08
CA ALA A 189 -2.95 -21.67 -11.05
C ALA A 189 -4.22 -21.60 -10.17
N ARG A 190 -4.11 -21.03 -8.96
CA ARG A 190 -5.26 -20.81 -8.07
C ARG A 190 -6.31 -19.89 -8.71
N ASP A 191 -5.90 -18.77 -9.30
CA ASP A 191 -6.81 -17.80 -9.91
C ASP A 191 -7.67 -18.45 -11.02
N LYS A 192 -7.03 -19.22 -11.91
CA LYS A 192 -7.71 -19.98 -12.97
C LYS A 192 -8.75 -20.98 -12.43
N THR A 193 -8.45 -21.65 -11.31
CA THR A 193 -9.43 -22.57 -10.68
C THR A 193 -10.63 -21.85 -10.08
N LEU A 194 -10.47 -20.60 -9.67
CA LEU A 194 -11.53 -19.77 -9.11
C LEU A 194 -12.41 -19.12 -10.20
N ASP A 195 -11.90 -18.96 -11.41
CA ASP A 195 -12.67 -18.47 -12.57
C ASP A 195 -13.56 -19.55 -13.21
N GLY A 196 -13.30 -20.84 -12.95
CA GLY A 196 -14.17 -21.95 -13.36
C GLY A 196 -15.42 -22.15 -12.48
N ARG A 197 -15.72 -21.20 -11.58
CA ARG A 197 -16.91 -21.16 -10.73
C ARG A 197 -17.67 -19.85 -10.94
#